data_AF-A0AAV0TG53-F1
#
_entry.id   AF-A0AAV0TG53-F1
#
_cell.length_a   1.000
_cell.length_b   1.000
_cell.length_c   1.000
_cell.angle_alpha   90.00
_cell.angle_beta   90.00
_cell.angle_gamma   90.00
#
_symmetry.space_group_name_H-M   'P 1'
#
loop_
_entity.id
_entity.type
_entity.pdbx_description
1 polymer ?
#
loop_
_entity_poly.entity_id
_entity_poly.type
_entity_poly.pdbx_seq_one_letter_code
_entity_poly.pdbx_strand_id
1 'polypeptide(L)'
;MKHSVAPFAAPGLYEVDVVQTDGRVLTEKIEVEAVGSLGEVEGREQAGLDWQHLFVDRSPVSEACRGVLTTLHLLGLDHVVARRDLSAIQKWFKQKDAEEYVDTVFRLAGFKYAVMTNIPFEPEEARHWLVNPATTTPPPAWSCKYFRSALRVDQILLGDWASISPTLDVFKLSHTLAGVRLLLEKWVDIIKPEYFMASVPISFEYLDENASASAGTNELPDGAEMLLQVLLPLAEKKKLPIALKFDSVRPINARYGVAGDGVKPSNVDLLIKLYRNFPKVKFLAAFVSRVNQHEVTVATNKFRNLHLYGCRWYCNNPSIIEELTRMRIEILHSVHEPALGRACTGRAHLPVEPLLLWAEPVT
;
A
#
# COMPACT_ATOMS: atom_id res chain seq x y z
N MET A 1 -3.38 13.49 1.49
CA MET A 1 -3.64 12.16 0.89
C MET A 1 -3.47 12.29 -0.63
N LYS A 2 -2.36 11.80 -1.20
CA LYS A 2 -1.99 11.95 -2.63
C LYS A 2 -2.15 10.64 -3.43
N HIS A 3 -3.21 9.87 -3.21
CA HIS A 3 -3.20 8.43 -3.53
C HIS A 3 -4.46 7.93 -4.24
N SER A 4 -4.62 8.34 -5.50
CA SER A 4 -5.58 7.79 -6.46
C SER A 4 -5.19 8.24 -7.87
N VAL A 5 -4.96 7.31 -8.81
CA VAL A 5 -4.70 7.63 -10.23
C VAL A 5 -5.53 6.72 -11.12
N ALA A 6 -6.23 7.34 -12.07
CA ALA A 6 -6.95 6.69 -13.17
C ALA A 6 -6.08 6.69 -14.45
N PRO A 7 -6.40 5.89 -15.50
CA PRO A 7 -5.42 5.39 -16.46
C PRO A 7 -4.93 6.35 -17.57
N PHE A 8 -5.14 7.67 -17.46
CA PHE A 8 -4.62 8.65 -18.44
C PHE A 8 -3.56 9.52 -17.77
N ALA A 9 -2.29 9.10 -17.83
CA ALA A 9 -1.29 9.58 -16.86
C ALA A 9 -0.01 10.23 -17.45
N ALA A 10 0.10 10.45 -18.76
CA ALA A 10 1.25 11.21 -19.30
C ALA A 10 0.76 12.39 -20.14
N PRO A 11 1.53 13.49 -20.16
CA PRO A 11 1.22 14.56 -21.07
C PRO A 11 1.45 14.11 -22.51
N GLY A 12 0.46 14.34 -23.37
CA GLY A 12 0.51 13.91 -24.75
C GLY A 12 -0.84 13.90 -25.44
N LEU A 13 -0.81 13.74 -26.76
CA LEU A 13 -1.98 13.59 -27.61
C LEU A 13 -2.41 12.11 -27.62
N TYR A 14 -3.62 11.82 -27.12
CA TYR A 14 -4.19 10.48 -27.08
C TYR A 14 -5.36 10.36 -28.03
N GLU A 15 -5.39 9.29 -28.83
CA GLU A 15 -6.60 8.88 -29.54
C GLU A 15 -7.51 8.10 -28.58
N VAL A 16 -8.72 8.61 -28.40
CA VAL A 16 -9.73 8.04 -27.53
C VAL A 16 -10.92 7.64 -28.36
N ASP A 17 -11.28 6.37 -28.28
CA ASP A 17 -12.52 5.84 -28.85
C ASP A 17 -13.68 5.97 -27.86
N VAL A 18 -14.70 6.73 -28.26
CA VAL A 18 -16.01 6.80 -27.60
C VAL A 18 -16.96 5.89 -28.36
N VAL A 19 -17.36 4.79 -27.72
CA VAL A 19 -18.39 3.88 -28.24
C VAL A 19 -19.76 4.43 -27.85
N GLN A 20 -20.53 4.88 -28.84
CA GLN A 20 -21.91 5.35 -28.69
C GLN A 20 -22.85 4.19 -28.32
N THR A 21 -24.03 4.53 -27.81
CA THR A 21 -25.05 3.55 -27.40
C THR A 21 -25.59 2.70 -28.57
N ASP A 22 -25.40 3.14 -29.81
CA ASP A 22 -25.73 2.42 -31.04
C ASP A 22 -24.56 1.56 -31.59
N GLY A 23 -23.43 1.51 -30.86
CA GLY A 23 -22.24 0.75 -31.23
C GLY A 23 -21.27 1.49 -32.17
N ARG A 24 -21.57 2.73 -32.56
CA ARG A 24 -20.64 3.55 -33.36
C ARG A 24 -19.43 3.99 -32.53
N VAL A 25 -18.23 3.90 -33.10
CA VAL A 25 -16.99 4.40 -32.48
C VAL A 25 -16.66 5.79 -33.02
N LEU A 26 -16.43 6.74 -32.11
CA LEU A 26 -15.90 8.08 -32.42
C LEU A 26 -14.50 8.19 -31.83
N THR A 27 -13.49 8.42 -32.67
CA THR A 27 -12.11 8.61 -32.23
C THR A 27 -11.81 10.09 -32.12
N GLU A 28 -11.47 10.58 -30.92
CA GLU A 28 -11.07 11.96 -30.65
C GLU A 28 -9.62 12.02 -30.17
N LYS A 29 -8.91 13.09 -30.54
CA LYS A 29 -7.55 13.37 -30.06
C LYS A 29 -7.61 14.33 -28.88
N ILE A 30 -7.24 13.85 -27.70
CA ILE A 30 -7.27 14.62 -26.45
C ILE A 30 -5.84 14.84 -25.97
N GLU A 31 -5.51 16.09 -25.67
CA GLU A 31 -4.27 16.47 -25.00
C GLU A 31 -4.49 16.47 -23.48
N VAL A 32 -3.72 15.68 -22.75
CA VAL A 32 -3.83 15.55 -21.28
C VAL A 32 -2.62 16.24 -20.65
N GLU A 33 -2.79 16.97 -19.54
CA GLU A 33 -1.69 17.50 -18.70
C GLU A 33 -1.50 16.61 -17.45
N ALA A 34 -0.33 16.65 -16.82
CA ALA A 34 0.14 15.64 -15.85
C ALA A 34 -0.49 15.72 -14.42
N VAL A 35 -0.36 14.63 -13.65
CA VAL A 35 -0.99 14.40 -12.34
C VAL A 35 -0.46 15.30 -11.20
N GLY A 36 -1.32 16.15 -10.62
CA GLY A 36 -1.03 17.02 -9.46
C GLY A 36 -1.75 16.62 -8.16
N SER A 37 -1.35 17.21 -7.03
CA SER A 37 -1.90 16.89 -5.70
C SER A 37 -3.18 17.68 -5.38
N LEU A 38 -4.25 17.01 -4.92
CA LEU A 38 -5.62 17.57 -4.75
C LEU A 38 -5.76 18.84 -3.87
N GLY A 39 -4.69 19.32 -3.24
CA GLY A 39 -4.65 20.57 -2.46
C GLY A 39 -4.10 21.79 -3.22
N GLU A 40 -3.40 21.56 -4.33
CA GLU A 40 -2.73 22.59 -5.14
C GLU A 40 -3.58 22.98 -6.35
N VAL A 41 -3.22 24.06 -7.05
CA VAL A 41 -3.99 24.55 -8.21
C VAL A 41 -3.99 23.50 -9.32
N GLU A 42 -2.82 22.96 -9.61
CA GLU A 42 -2.58 21.93 -10.62
C GLU A 42 -3.38 20.65 -10.32
N GLY A 43 -3.46 20.25 -9.04
CA GLY A 43 -4.26 19.09 -8.67
C GLY A 43 -5.77 19.30 -8.74
N ARG A 44 -6.25 20.56 -8.59
CA ARG A 44 -7.67 20.88 -8.82
C ARG A 44 -8.02 20.86 -10.29
N GLU A 45 -7.12 21.34 -11.14
CA GLU A 45 -7.25 21.28 -12.60
C GLU A 45 -7.27 19.82 -13.07
N GLN A 46 -6.34 18.99 -12.58
CA GLN A 46 -6.33 17.56 -12.85
C GLN A 46 -7.64 16.87 -12.43
N ALA A 47 -8.16 17.16 -11.23
CA ALA A 47 -9.43 16.58 -10.79
C ALA A 47 -10.60 16.99 -11.69
N GLY A 48 -10.55 18.19 -12.28
CA GLY A 48 -11.48 18.64 -13.30
C GLY A 48 -11.42 17.79 -14.57
N LEU A 49 -10.21 17.56 -15.09
CA LEU A 49 -9.98 16.71 -16.26
C LEU A 49 -10.42 15.25 -16.01
N ASP A 50 -10.04 14.68 -14.87
CA ASP A 50 -10.43 13.32 -14.49
C ASP A 50 -11.96 13.19 -14.40
N TRP A 51 -12.64 14.16 -13.77
CA TRP A 51 -14.10 14.17 -13.68
C TRP A 51 -14.74 14.25 -15.06
N GLN A 52 -14.28 15.18 -15.90
CA GLN A 52 -14.80 15.37 -17.24
C GLN A 52 -14.65 14.09 -18.05
N HIS A 53 -13.45 13.54 -18.16
CA HIS A 53 -13.19 12.42 -19.05
C HIS A 53 -13.68 11.05 -18.54
N LEU A 54 -13.73 10.85 -17.22
CA LEU A 54 -14.04 9.52 -16.65
C LEU A 54 -15.47 9.40 -16.11
N PHE A 55 -16.15 10.52 -15.87
CA PHE A 55 -17.50 10.54 -15.28
C PHE A 55 -18.52 11.28 -16.15
N VAL A 56 -18.09 12.24 -16.99
CA VAL A 56 -18.99 13.00 -17.87
C VAL A 56 -18.98 12.44 -19.29
N ASP A 57 -17.81 12.42 -19.93
CA ASP A 57 -17.62 12.00 -21.32
C ASP A 57 -17.84 10.50 -21.50
N ARG A 58 -17.62 9.73 -20.43
CA ARG A 58 -17.76 8.27 -20.41
C ARG A 58 -18.53 7.81 -19.18
N SER A 59 -19.15 6.63 -19.28
CA SER A 59 -19.80 6.01 -18.14
C SER A 59 -18.74 5.54 -17.11
N PRO A 60 -18.85 5.92 -15.83
CA PRO A 60 -17.86 5.62 -14.79
C PRO A 60 -17.97 4.16 -14.27
N VAL A 61 -17.73 3.18 -15.15
CA VAL A 61 -17.95 1.75 -14.86
C VAL A 61 -16.75 1.02 -14.27
N SER A 62 -15.54 1.61 -14.32
CA SER A 62 -14.36 1.02 -13.70
C SER A 62 -14.52 0.98 -12.16
N GLU A 63 -13.89 0.01 -11.50
CA GLU A 63 -13.99 -0.10 -10.03
C GLU A 63 -13.46 1.17 -9.33
N ALA A 64 -12.40 1.78 -9.86
CA ALA A 64 -11.87 3.04 -9.32
C ALA A 64 -12.88 4.20 -9.42
N CYS A 65 -13.58 4.33 -10.56
CA CYS A 65 -14.61 5.36 -10.74
C CYS A 65 -15.85 5.07 -9.90
N ARG A 66 -16.32 3.82 -9.90
CA ARG A 66 -17.44 3.35 -9.07
C ARG A 66 -17.19 3.67 -7.60
N GLY A 67 -15.96 3.45 -7.15
CA GLY A 67 -15.46 3.82 -5.84
C GLY A 67 -15.76 5.25 -5.41
N VAL A 68 -15.37 6.21 -6.26
CA VAL A 68 -15.65 7.64 -6.02
C VAL A 68 -17.15 7.88 -5.87
N LEU A 69 -17.98 7.27 -6.74
CA LEU A 69 -19.43 7.42 -6.66
C LEU A 69 -20.02 6.79 -5.39
N THR A 70 -19.54 5.61 -4.98
CA THR A 70 -19.94 4.97 -3.73
C THR A 70 -19.60 5.85 -2.53
N THR A 71 -18.41 6.46 -2.51
CA THR A 71 -18.05 7.42 -1.46
C THR A 71 -19.01 8.61 -1.42
N LEU A 72 -19.29 9.24 -2.56
CA LEU A 72 -20.20 10.39 -2.64
C LEU A 72 -21.64 10.02 -2.22
N HIS A 73 -22.10 8.83 -2.60
CA HIS A 73 -23.40 8.29 -2.18
C HIS A 73 -23.49 8.14 -0.66
N LEU A 74 -22.49 7.51 -0.02
CA LEU A 74 -22.45 7.33 1.44
C LEU A 74 -22.39 8.66 2.20
N LEU A 75 -21.89 9.72 1.57
CA LEU A 75 -21.86 11.08 2.12
C LEU A 75 -23.15 11.87 1.86
N GLY A 76 -24.16 11.27 1.19
CA GLY A 76 -25.45 11.90 0.89
C GLY A 76 -25.40 12.90 -0.28
N LEU A 77 -24.43 12.77 -1.18
CA LEU A 77 -24.20 13.72 -2.29
C LEU A 77 -24.84 13.28 -3.62
N ASP A 78 -25.76 12.30 -3.61
CA ASP A 78 -26.42 11.79 -4.82
C ASP A 78 -27.03 12.88 -5.70
N HIS A 79 -27.67 13.87 -5.08
CA HIS A 79 -28.29 14.99 -5.78
C HIS A 79 -27.28 15.90 -6.50
N VAL A 80 -26.03 15.95 -6.03
CA VAL A 80 -24.94 16.69 -6.67
C VAL A 80 -24.32 15.85 -7.79
N VAL A 81 -24.10 14.57 -7.53
CA VAL A 81 -23.59 13.59 -8.51
C VAL A 81 -24.52 13.49 -9.72
N ALA A 82 -25.84 13.45 -9.50
CA ALA A 82 -26.85 13.39 -10.56
C ALA A 82 -26.78 14.58 -11.53
N ARG A 83 -26.33 15.75 -11.05
CA ARG A 83 -26.10 16.94 -11.87
C ARG A 83 -24.69 17.03 -12.44
N ARG A 84 -23.82 16.06 -12.12
CA ARG A 84 -22.39 16.03 -12.48
C ARG A 84 -21.62 17.28 -12.02
N ASP A 85 -22.04 17.87 -10.90
CA ASP A 85 -21.55 19.18 -10.42
C ASP A 85 -20.32 19.02 -9.51
N LEU A 86 -19.14 18.92 -10.12
CA LEU A 86 -17.85 18.79 -9.41
C LEU A 86 -17.60 19.99 -8.47
N SER A 87 -17.95 21.20 -8.90
CA SER A 87 -17.75 22.42 -8.11
C SER A 87 -18.52 22.37 -6.78
N ALA A 88 -19.76 21.89 -6.80
CA ALA A 88 -20.53 21.70 -5.57
C ALA A 88 -19.95 20.60 -4.68
N ILE A 89 -19.42 19.51 -5.25
CA ILE A 89 -18.72 18.46 -4.48
C ILE A 89 -17.50 19.06 -3.77
N GLN A 90 -16.65 19.78 -4.50
CA GLN A 90 -15.46 20.43 -3.94
C GLN A 90 -15.82 21.44 -2.84
N LYS A 91 -16.87 22.24 -3.05
CA LYS A 91 -17.35 23.19 -2.04
C LYS A 91 -17.84 22.50 -0.77
N TRP A 92 -18.51 21.35 -0.90
CA TRP A 92 -18.97 20.56 0.24
C TRP A 92 -17.79 20.03 1.07
N PHE A 93 -16.74 19.51 0.41
CA PHE A 93 -15.53 19.03 1.09
C PHE A 93 -14.75 20.16 1.77
N LYS A 94 -14.66 21.34 1.14
CA LYS A 94 -13.99 22.51 1.71
C LYS A 94 -14.60 23.00 3.02
N GLN A 95 -15.88 22.69 3.26
CA GLN A 95 -16.59 23.07 4.48
C GLN A 95 -16.37 22.10 5.64
N LYS A 96 -15.63 21.00 5.45
CA LYS A 96 -15.45 19.98 6.49
C LYS A 96 -14.25 20.32 7.36
N ASP A 97 -14.44 20.14 8.66
CA ASP A 97 -13.32 20.01 9.59
C ASP A 97 -12.64 18.64 9.37
N ALA A 98 -11.30 18.62 9.39
CA ALA A 98 -10.55 17.42 9.08
C ALA A 98 -10.72 16.32 10.14
N GLU A 99 -10.78 16.68 11.42
CA GLU A 99 -10.89 15.72 12.53
C GLU A 99 -12.31 15.11 12.57
N GLU A 100 -13.34 15.96 12.46
CA GLU A 100 -14.73 15.50 12.38
C GLU A 100 -14.99 14.64 11.13
N TYR A 101 -14.32 14.97 10.02
CA TYR A 101 -14.45 14.21 8.79
C TYR A 101 -13.82 12.82 8.91
N VAL A 102 -12.69 12.68 9.61
CA VAL A 102 -12.11 11.37 9.92
C VAL A 102 -13.08 10.53 10.74
N ASP A 103 -13.68 11.08 11.80
CA ASP A 103 -14.72 10.39 12.59
C ASP A 103 -15.88 9.91 11.70
N THR A 104 -16.32 10.76 10.76
CA THR A 104 -17.39 10.44 9.82
C THR A 104 -17.01 9.29 8.89
N VAL A 105 -15.81 9.31 8.29
CA VAL A 105 -15.34 8.27 7.38
C VAL A 105 -15.23 6.92 8.09
N PHE A 106 -14.64 6.88 9.28
CA PHE A 106 -14.51 5.64 10.06
C PHE A 106 -15.87 5.06 10.43
N ARG A 107 -16.81 5.91 10.85
CA ARG A 107 -18.18 5.50 11.17
C ARG A 107 -18.92 4.94 9.95
N LEU A 108 -18.89 5.65 8.81
CA LEU A 108 -19.58 5.22 7.58
C LEU A 108 -18.97 3.95 7.00
N ALA A 109 -17.64 3.81 7.05
CA ALA A 109 -16.96 2.61 6.60
C ALA A 109 -17.06 1.43 7.57
N GLY A 110 -17.53 1.65 8.81
CA GLY A 110 -17.58 0.62 9.84
C GLY A 110 -16.20 0.21 10.37
N PHE A 111 -15.18 1.04 10.19
CA PHE A 111 -13.82 0.75 10.60
C PHE A 111 -13.60 1.06 12.08
N LYS A 112 -12.89 0.17 12.78
CA LYS A 112 -12.44 0.40 14.15
C LYS A 112 -11.13 1.17 14.21
N TYR A 113 -10.22 0.83 13.31
CA TYR A 113 -8.91 1.45 13.16
C TYR A 113 -8.35 1.15 11.76
N ALA A 114 -7.36 1.91 11.34
CA ALA A 114 -6.52 1.69 10.18
C ALA A 114 -5.07 1.55 10.63
N VAL A 115 -4.31 0.71 9.93
CA VAL A 115 -2.86 0.60 10.13
C VAL A 115 -2.17 1.43 9.05
N MET A 116 -1.43 2.45 9.47
CA MET A 116 -0.66 3.34 8.60
C MET A 116 0.56 2.63 8.03
N THR A 117 1.11 3.18 6.96
CA THR A 117 2.44 2.84 6.43
C THR A 117 3.38 3.96 6.79
N ASN A 118 4.36 3.71 7.67
CA ASN A 118 5.26 4.74 8.17
C ASN A 118 6.69 4.52 7.71
N ILE A 119 7.26 5.48 6.98
CA ILE A 119 8.55 5.41 6.32
C ILE A 119 9.54 6.30 7.10
N PRO A 120 10.31 5.73 8.05
CA PRO A 120 11.27 6.50 8.85
C PRO A 120 12.48 7.00 8.06
N PHE A 121 12.67 6.49 6.84
CA PHE A 121 13.76 6.84 5.94
C PHE A 121 13.43 8.06 5.06
N GLU A 122 12.16 8.47 5.02
CA GLU A 122 11.73 9.69 4.32
C GLU A 122 11.86 10.88 5.29
N PRO A 123 12.75 11.85 5.03
CA PRO A 123 12.96 12.99 5.94
C PRO A 123 11.68 13.76 6.26
N GLU A 124 10.80 13.93 5.26
CA GLU A 124 9.54 14.65 5.43
C GLU A 124 8.55 13.92 6.36
N GLU A 125 8.56 12.59 6.38
CA GLU A 125 7.76 11.84 7.36
C GLU A 125 8.47 11.75 8.71
N ALA A 126 9.77 11.47 8.71
CA ALA A 126 10.57 11.30 9.92
C ALA A 126 10.49 12.53 10.84
N ARG A 127 10.48 13.75 10.29
CA ARG A 127 10.35 14.99 11.08
C ARG A 127 9.06 15.05 11.90
N HIS A 128 7.97 14.40 11.47
CA HIS A 128 6.71 14.35 12.23
C HIS A 128 6.80 13.41 13.44
N TRP A 129 7.73 12.44 13.42
CA TRP A 129 7.98 11.53 14.53
C TRP A 129 9.07 12.03 15.50
N LEU A 130 9.95 12.91 15.05
CA LEU A 130 11.13 13.37 15.77
C LEU A 130 10.95 14.72 16.49
N VAL A 131 9.72 15.23 16.62
CA VAL A 131 9.41 16.63 17.00
C VAL A 131 9.98 17.07 18.36
N ASN A 132 10.48 16.17 19.22
CA ASN A 132 11.47 16.55 20.23
C ASN A 132 12.29 15.34 20.75
N PRO A 133 13.58 15.20 20.40
CA PRO A 133 14.42 14.09 20.88
C PRO A 133 14.64 14.07 22.40
N ALA A 134 14.33 15.18 23.10
CA ALA A 134 14.48 15.31 24.56
C ALA A 134 13.15 15.28 25.33
N THR A 135 12.01 15.43 24.66
CA THR A 135 10.70 15.23 25.28
C THR A 135 9.90 14.31 24.39
N THR A 136 9.70 13.07 24.84
CA THR A 136 8.68 12.16 24.30
C THR A 136 7.31 12.82 24.42
N THR A 137 6.98 13.72 23.49
CA THR A 137 5.62 14.15 23.27
C THR A 137 5.00 13.04 22.44
N PRO A 138 4.14 12.20 23.02
CA PRO A 138 3.49 11.14 22.26
C PRO A 138 2.78 11.75 21.04
N PRO A 139 2.60 10.99 19.94
CA PRO A 139 1.78 11.44 18.82
C PRO A 139 0.43 11.94 19.35
N PRO A 140 -0.12 13.02 18.77
CA PRO A 140 -1.26 13.71 19.33
C PRO A 140 -2.43 12.74 19.56
N ALA A 141 -3.10 12.89 20.71
CA ALA A 141 -4.06 11.90 21.23
C ALA A 141 -5.21 11.58 20.26
N TRP A 142 -5.55 12.49 19.35
CA TRP A 142 -6.57 12.29 18.32
C TRP A 142 -6.20 11.15 17.34
N SER A 143 -4.91 10.90 17.10
CA SER A 143 -4.47 9.90 16.12
C SER A 143 -4.59 8.46 16.65
N CYS A 144 -4.35 8.25 17.95
CA CYS A 144 -4.28 6.91 18.55
C CYS A 144 -5.63 6.18 18.62
N LYS A 145 -6.75 6.90 18.48
CA LYS A 145 -8.10 6.30 18.44
C LYS A 145 -8.28 5.42 17.21
N TYR A 146 -7.82 5.89 16.06
CA TYR A 146 -8.08 5.26 14.76
C TYR A 146 -6.85 4.77 14.03
N PHE A 147 -5.68 5.32 14.32
CA PHE A 147 -4.47 5.04 13.56
C PHE A 147 -3.49 4.25 14.41
N ARG A 148 -3.19 3.05 13.92
CA ARG A 148 -2.05 2.24 14.36
C ARG A 148 -0.92 2.40 13.35
N SER A 149 0.30 2.11 13.74
CA SER A 149 1.47 2.27 12.88
C SER A 149 2.00 0.93 12.36
N ALA A 150 2.65 0.97 11.20
CA ALA A 150 3.50 -0.11 10.71
C ALA A 150 4.80 0.50 10.18
N LEU A 151 5.92 -0.16 10.46
CA LEU A 151 7.23 0.35 10.13
C LEU A 151 7.66 -0.15 8.75
N ARG A 152 7.60 0.71 7.75
CA ARG A 152 8.01 0.38 6.38
C ARG A 152 9.53 0.42 6.25
N VAL A 153 10.08 -0.67 5.74
CA VAL A 153 11.52 -0.96 5.68
C VAL A 153 11.96 -1.49 4.32
N ASP A 154 11.34 -1.00 3.23
CA ASP A 154 11.71 -1.37 1.84
C ASP A 154 13.22 -1.22 1.60
N GLN A 155 13.82 -0.15 2.14
CA GLN A 155 15.26 0.16 2.05
C GLN A 155 16.13 -1.01 2.52
N ILE A 156 15.67 -1.80 3.49
CA ILE A 156 16.39 -2.95 4.03
C ILE A 156 16.49 -4.07 2.99
N LEU A 157 15.40 -4.38 2.28
CA LEU A 157 15.44 -5.41 1.23
C LEU A 157 16.14 -4.91 -0.04
N LEU A 158 16.14 -3.60 -0.27
CA LEU A 158 16.86 -2.96 -1.37
C LEU A 158 18.37 -2.85 -1.13
N GLY A 159 18.84 -2.94 0.12
CA GLY A 159 20.22 -2.58 0.46
C GLY A 159 20.50 -1.09 0.20
N ASP A 160 19.48 -0.24 0.36
CA ASP A 160 19.54 1.18 -0.03
C ASP A 160 20.21 2.03 1.04
N TRP A 161 21.54 1.98 1.05
CA TRP A 161 22.36 2.80 1.94
C TRP A 161 22.23 4.30 1.69
N ALA A 162 21.85 4.74 0.48
CA ALA A 162 21.65 6.15 0.19
C ALA A 162 20.49 6.73 1.02
N SER A 163 19.41 5.96 1.22
CA SER A 163 18.31 6.34 2.12
C SER A 163 18.62 6.06 3.60
N ILE A 164 19.36 4.99 3.92
CA ILE A 164 19.61 4.58 5.31
C ILE A 164 20.66 5.46 6.01
N SER A 165 21.75 5.81 5.32
CA SER A 165 22.89 6.55 5.92
C SER A 165 22.49 7.90 6.52
N PRO A 166 21.68 8.75 5.84
CA PRO A 166 21.20 10.00 6.43
C PRO A 166 20.42 9.77 7.74
N THR A 167 19.62 8.70 7.81
CA THR A 167 18.87 8.37 9.05
C THR A 167 19.81 7.88 10.16
N LEU A 168 20.87 7.14 9.82
CA LEU A 168 21.91 6.76 10.79
C LEU A 168 22.61 7.99 11.37
N ASP A 169 22.92 8.98 10.53
CA ASP A 169 23.60 10.21 10.93
C ASP A 169 22.77 11.04 11.93
N VAL A 170 21.45 11.13 11.71
CA VAL A 170 20.51 11.78 12.66
C VAL A 170 20.64 11.19 14.06
N PHE A 171 20.80 9.87 14.16
CA PHE A 171 20.95 9.18 15.45
C PHE A 171 22.40 8.96 15.88
N LYS A 172 23.39 9.47 15.12
CA LYS A 172 24.83 9.30 15.36
C LYS A 172 25.25 7.82 15.47
N LEU A 173 24.70 6.99 14.60
CA LEU A 173 24.97 5.54 14.55
C LEU A 173 26.01 5.21 13.46
N SER A 174 26.73 4.10 13.64
CA SER A 174 27.74 3.67 12.66
C SER A 174 27.07 3.11 11.39
N HIS A 175 27.73 3.28 10.23
CA HIS A 175 27.27 2.76 8.94
C HIS A 175 27.63 1.28 8.81
N THR A 176 27.03 0.46 9.67
CA THR A 176 27.28 -0.99 9.79
C THR A 176 25.97 -1.72 10.03
N LEU A 177 25.92 -3.06 9.85
CA LEU A 177 24.76 -3.88 10.22
C LEU A 177 24.32 -3.66 11.68
N ALA A 178 25.27 -3.47 12.61
CA ALA A 178 24.96 -3.18 14.00
C ALA A 178 24.30 -1.80 14.17
N GLY A 179 24.75 -0.80 13.43
CA GLY A 179 24.13 0.52 13.42
C GLY A 179 22.73 0.50 12.83
N VAL A 180 22.50 -0.21 11.72
CA VAL A 180 21.16 -0.39 11.13
C VAL A 180 20.23 -1.12 12.10
N ARG A 181 20.71 -2.12 12.84
CA ARG A 181 19.93 -2.79 13.90
C ARG A 181 19.50 -1.80 14.99
N LEU A 182 20.43 -1.00 15.51
CA LEU A 182 20.14 0.01 16.51
C LEU A 182 19.18 1.09 15.99
N LEU A 183 19.29 1.45 14.71
CA LEU A 183 18.39 2.38 14.05
C LEU A 183 16.95 1.85 14.04
N LEU A 184 16.74 0.61 13.59
CA LEU A 184 15.42 0.00 13.59
C LEU A 184 14.87 -0.20 15.01
N GLU A 185 15.72 -0.53 16.00
CA GLU A 185 15.31 -0.60 17.40
C GLU A 185 14.79 0.76 17.91
N LYS A 186 15.48 1.86 17.60
CA LYS A 186 15.01 3.22 17.94
C LYS A 186 13.67 3.53 17.29
N TRP A 187 13.51 3.23 16.00
CA TRP A 187 12.25 3.48 15.30
C TRP A 187 11.10 2.63 15.81
N VAL A 188 11.34 1.38 16.21
CA VAL A 188 10.33 0.56 16.90
C VAL A 188 9.89 1.23 18.20
N ASP A 189 10.81 1.79 18.98
CA ASP A 189 10.49 2.42 20.26
C ASP A 189 9.73 3.76 20.07
N ILE A 190 10.03 4.51 18.98
CA ILE A 190 9.38 5.77 18.61
C ILE A 190 7.97 5.52 18.01
N ILE A 191 7.89 4.69 16.97
CA ILE A 191 6.70 4.49 16.13
C ILE A 191 5.72 3.49 16.78
N LYS A 192 6.23 2.55 17.59
CA LYS A 192 5.46 1.46 18.22
C LYS A 192 4.61 0.68 17.20
N PRO A 193 5.22 0.11 16.15
CA PRO A 193 4.50 -0.50 15.04
C PRO A 193 3.82 -1.81 15.43
N GLU A 194 2.71 -2.13 14.78
CA GLU A 194 2.05 -3.44 14.84
C GLU A 194 2.87 -4.52 14.11
N TYR A 195 3.61 -4.13 13.06
CA TYR A 195 4.48 -4.98 12.26
C TYR A 195 5.51 -4.18 11.45
N PHE A 196 6.58 -4.83 11.00
CA PHE A 196 7.42 -4.33 9.91
C PHE A 196 6.75 -4.59 8.57
N MET A 197 6.97 -3.73 7.58
CA MET A 197 6.43 -3.90 6.22
C MET A 197 7.51 -3.67 5.18
N ALA A 198 7.58 -4.50 4.15
CA ALA A 198 8.43 -4.25 3.00
C ALA A 198 7.78 -4.72 1.70
N SER A 199 7.89 -3.91 0.65
CA SER A 199 7.71 -4.39 -0.73
C SER A 199 8.97 -5.12 -1.17
N VAL A 200 8.80 -6.39 -1.55
CA VAL A 200 9.90 -7.26 -1.98
C VAL A 200 10.27 -6.90 -3.42
N PRO A 201 11.52 -6.49 -3.68
CA PRO A 201 11.97 -6.23 -5.05
C PRO A 201 11.78 -7.45 -5.93
N ILE A 202 11.36 -7.26 -7.19
CA ILE A 202 11.05 -8.40 -8.08
C ILE A 202 12.26 -9.29 -8.38
N SER A 203 13.47 -8.74 -8.26
CA SER A 203 14.74 -9.43 -8.41
C SER A 203 15.37 -9.86 -7.09
N PHE A 204 14.65 -9.74 -5.97
CA PHE A 204 15.18 -10.10 -4.67
C PHE A 204 15.35 -11.61 -4.56
N GLU A 205 16.56 -12.02 -4.22
CA GLU A 205 16.91 -13.41 -3.95
C GLU A 205 17.65 -13.48 -2.62
N TYR A 206 17.42 -14.56 -1.88
CA TYR A 206 18.39 -14.99 -0.88
C TYR A 206 18.59 -16.49 -1.00
N LEU A 207 19.84 -16.91 -1.00
CA LEU A 207 20.20 -18.30 -1.13
C LEU A 207 20.16 -18.97 0.23
N ASP A 208 19.43 -20.08 0.28
CA ASP A 208 19.31 -20.92 1.45
C ASP A 208 20.67 -21.63 1.59
N GLU A 209 21.40 -21.28 2.65
CA GLU A 209 22.76 -21.75 2.96
C GLU A 209 23.87 -21.10 2.11
N ASN A 210 24.80 -20.42 2.78
CA ASN A 210 26.03 -19.81 2.22
C ASN A 210 25.89 -18.46 1.50
N ALA A 211 24.88 -17.65 1.81
CA ALA A 211 25.13 -16.20 1.80
C ALA A 211 26.13 -15.91 2.94
N SER A 212 27.39 -16.29 2.70
CA SER A 212 28.52 -15.87 3.50
C SER A 212 28.34 -14.39 3.72
N ALA A 213 28.46 -13.97 4.97
CA ALA A 213 28.84 -12.60 5.25
C ALA A 213 29.87 -12.20 4.20
N SER A 214 29.68 -11.04 3.58
CA SER A 214 30.72 -10.34 2.84
C SER A 214 31.81 -9.94 3.85
N ALA A 215 32.38 -10.90 4.56
CA ALA A 215 33.45 -10.77 5.51
C ALA A 215 34.73 -10.73 4.69
N GLY A 216 34.98 -9.58 4.05
CA GLY A 216 36.26 -9.35 3.38
C GLY A 216 36.31 -8.30 2.28
N THR A 217 35.19 -7.78 1.77
CA THR A 217 35.20 -6.67 0.79
C THR A 217 34.81 -5.37 1.49
N ASN A 218 35.38 -4.23 1.09
CA ASN A 218 35.00 -2.89 1.57
C ASN A 218 33.59 -2.46 1.09
N GLU A 219 32.72 -3.42 0.80
CA GLU A 219 31.40 -3.21 0.22
C GLU A 219 30.36 -3.16 1.33
N LEU A 220 29.40 -2.26 1.17
CA LEU A 220 28.31 -2.15 2.12
C LEU A 220 27.37 -3.37 1.99
N PRO A 221 26.84 -3.90 3.11
CA PRO A 221 25.98 -5.07 3.10
C PRO A 221 24.77 -4.94 2.17
N ASP A 222 24.45 -6.01 1.44
CA ASP A 222 23.29 -6.05 0.55
C ASP A 222 21.96 -6.28 1.31
N GLY A 223 20.85 -6.29 0.57
CA GLY A 223 19.52 -6.48 1.16
C GLY A 223 19.29 -7.86 1.77
N ALA A 224 19.97 -8.91 1.26
CA ALA A 224 19.87 -10.25 1.83
C ALA A 224 20.62 -10.33 3.17
N GLU A 225 21.83 -9.74 3.24
CA GLU A 225 22.59 -9.61 4.48
C GLU A 225 21.82 -8.80 5.53
N MET A 226 21.21 -7.67 5.14
CA MET A 226 20.39 -6.89 6.07
C MET A 226 19.14 -7.66 6.53
N LEU A 227 18.46 -8.39 5.63
CA LEU A 227 17.31 -9.21 6.01
C LEU A 227 17.71 -10.27 7.05
N LEU A 228 18.76 -11.03 6.78
CA LEU A 228 19.21 -12.16 7.59
C LEU A 228 19.84 -11.74 8.92
N GLN A 229 20.67 -10.68 8.90
CA GLN A 229 21.46 -10.29 10.07
C GLN A 229 20.80 -9.17 10.88
N VAL A 230 19.85 -8.43 10.32
CA VAL A 230 19.20 -7.29 11.00
C VAL A 230 17.71 -7.52 11.19
N LEU A 231 16.94 -7.61 10.11
CA LEU A 231 15.47 -7.55 10.19
C LEU A 231 14.87 -8.80 10.84
N LEU A 232 15.26 -10.00 10.40
CA LEU A 232 14.74 -11.26 10.94
C LEU A 232 15.06 -11.45 12.44
N PRO A 233 16.31 -11.27 12.90
CA PRO A 233 16.63 -11.36 14.33
C PRO A 233 15.89 -10.31 15.16
N LEU A 234 15.73 -9.10 14.63
CA LEU A 234 15.01 -8.03 15.33
C LEU A 234 13.51 -8.33 15.45
N ALA A 235 12.88 -8.80 14.37
CA ALA A 235 11.48 -9.20 14.35
C ALA A 235 11.20 -10.32 15.35
N GLU A 236 12.07 -11.34 15.42
CA GLU A 236 11.98 -12.40 16.43
C GLU A 236 12.10 -11.83 17.86
N LYS A 237 13.15 -11.04 18.13
CA LYS A 237 13.42 -10.45 19.46
C LYS A 237 12.28 -9.56 19.94
N LYS A 238 11.74 -8.70 19.08
CA LYS A 238 10.66 -7.77 19.41
C LYS A 238 9.26 -8.40 19.27
N LYS A 239 9.17 -9.65 18.79
CA LYS A 239 7.92 -10.37 18.51
C LYS A 239 7.00 -9.62 17.53
N LEU A 240 7.59 -8.88 16.60
CA LEU A 240 6.87 -8.14 15.57
C LEU A 240 6.79 -8.97 14.28
N PRO A 241 5.61 -9.09 13.66
CA PRO A 241 5.49 -9.71 12.34
C PRO A 241 6.23 -8.90 11.26
N ILE A 242 6.57 -9.56 10.16
CA ILE A 242 7.07 -8.93 8.94
C ILE A 242 6.04 -9.12 7.82
N ALA A 243 5.47 -8.03 7.33
CA ALA A 243 4.57 -7.98 6.19
C ALA A 243 5.36 -7.82 4.89
N LEU A 244 5.41 -8.88 4.08
CA LEU A 244 6.09 -8.90 2.79
C LEU A 244 5.08 -8.77 1.65
N LYS A 245 5.30 -7.80 0.76
CA LYS A 245 4.43 -7.53 -0.38
C LYS A 245 5.15 -7.87 -1.68
N PHE A 246 4.60 -8.80 -2.44
CA PHE A 246 5.24 -9.39 -3.61
C PHE A 246 4.66 -8.87 -4.94
N ASP A 247 5.35 -9.25 -6.02
CA ASP A 247 4.96 -9.12 -7.44
C ASP A 247 4.96 -7.71 -8.05
N SER A 248 5.33 -6.67 -7.30
CA SER A 248 5.38 -5.32 -7.86
C SER A 248 6.64 -5.10 -8.71
N VAL A 249 6.48 -4.51 -9.89
CA VAL A 249 7.59 -4.05 -10.75
C VAL A 249 7.57 -2.53 -10.81
N ARG A 250 8.68 -1.90 -10.42
CA ARG A 250 8.78 -0.45 -10.25
C ARG A 250 9.94 0.15 -11.05
N PRO A 251 9.67 1.06 -12.00
CA PRO A 251 8.46 1.18 -12.81
C PRO A 251 8.53 0.27 -14.05
N ILE A 252 7.39 -0.14 -14.61
CA ILE A 252 7.32 -0.66 -16.00
C ILE A 252 7.30 0.50 -17.00
N ASN A 253 6.71 1.63 -16.62
CA ASN A 253 6.72 2.85 -17.41
C ASN A 253 6.98 4.08 -16.53
N ALA A 254 8.24 4.53 -16.48
CA ALA A 254 8.66 5.64 -15.62
C ALA A 254 7.95 6.97 -15.90
N ARG A 255 7.39 7.18 -17.10
CA ARG A 255 6.68 8.43 -17.45
C ARG A 255 5.44 8.67 -16.60
N TYR A 256 4.85 7.60 -16.07
CA TYR A 256 3.63 7.65 -15.27
C TYR A 256 3.89 7.75 -13.76
N GLY A 257 5.15 7.93 -13.33
CA GLY A 257 5.51 7.94 -11.92
C GLY A 257 4.97 6.71 -11.19
N VAL A 258 4.23 6.93 -10.10
CA VAL A 258 3.63 5.86 -9.29
C VAL A 258 2.60 5.00 -10.04
N ALA A 259 1.92 5.55 -11.07
CA ALA A 259 0.99 4.80 -11.90
C ALA A 259 1.70 3.96 -12.99
N GLY A 260 3.03 4.12 -13.10
CA GLY A 260 3.89 3.36 -14.00
C GLY A 260 4.32 2.00 -13.46
N ASP A 261 3.99 1.72 -12.20
CA ASP A 261 4.25 0.43 -11.58
C ASP A 261 3.35 -0.65 -12.17
N GLY A 262 3.90 -1.85 -12.31
CA GLY A 262 3.16 -2.99 -12.84
C GLY A 262 3.31 -4.24 -11.98
N VAL A 263 2.98 -5.38 -12.59
CA VAL A 263 2.96 -6.67 -11.93
C VAL A 263 3.79 -7.69 -12.71
N LYS A 264 4.57 -8.49 -11.99
CA LYS A 264 5.24 -9.69 -12.50
C LYS A 264 5.14 -10.79 -11.43
N PRO A 265 4.75 -12.02 -11.78
CA PRO A 265 4.77 -13.14 -10.85
C PRO A 265 6.16 -13.31 -10.22
N SER A 266 6.25 -13.28 -8.89
CA SER A 266 7.48 -13.60 -8.15
C SER A 266 7.60 -15.11 -7.92
N ASN A 267 8.82 -15.59 -7.65
CA ASN A 267 9.02 -16.97 -7.20
C ASN A 267 8.51 -17.14 -5.75
N VAL A 268 7.48 -17.97 -5.55
CA VAL A 268 6.91 -18.23 -4.22
C VAL A 268 7.91 -18.94 -3.31
N ASP A 269 8.88 -19.69 -3.86
CA ASP A 269 9.93 -20.39 -3.09
C ASP A 269 10.71 -19.45 -2.15
N LEU A 270 10.84 -18.18 -2.50
CA LEU A 270 11.46 -17.17 -1.65
C LEU A 270 10.74 -17.08 -0.31
N LEU A 271 9.41 -16.91 -0.35
CA LEU A 271 8.57 -16.93 0.85
C LEU A 271 8.67 -18.29 1.54
N ILE A 272 8.76 -19.38 0.76
CA ILE A 272 8.87 -20.73 1.28
C ILE A 272 10.08 -20.96 2.17
N LYS A 273 11.23 -20.52 1.70
CA LYS A 273 12.45 -20.63 2.46
C LYS A 273 12.35 -19.79 3.75
N LEU A 274 11.74 -18.60 3.70
CA LEU A 274 11.74 -17.68 4.86
C LEU A 274 10.98 -18.27 6.02
N TYR A 275 9.76 -18.72 5.78
CA TYR A 275 8.95 -19.26 6.86
C TYR A 275 9.52 -20.58 7.41
N ARG A 276 10.23 -21.36 6.56
CA ARG A 276 10.76 -22.68 6.92
C ARG A 276 11.97 -22.53 7.82
N ASN A 277 12.85 -21.60 7.48
CA ASN A 277 14.12 -21.42 8.16
C ASN A 277 14.00 -20.51 9.38
N PHE A 278 12.96 -19.67 9.43
CA PHE A 278 12.70 -18.75 10.54
C PHE A 278 11.34 -19.03 11.21
N PRO A 279 11.14 -20.23 11.81
CA PRO A 279 9.84 -20.66 12.35
C PRO A 279 9.34 -19.84 13.55
N LYS A 280 10.23 -19.06 14.18
CA LYS A 280 9.91 -18.17 15.30
C LYS A 280 9.50 -16.76 14.86
N VAL A 281 9.77 -16.40 13.61
CA VAL A 281 9.32 -15.13 13.01
C VAL A 281 7.93 -15.33 12.41
N LYS A 282 7.04 -14.36 12.64
CA LYS A 282 5.71 -14.32 12.04
C LYS A 282 5.75 -13.50 10.77
N PHE A 283 5.14 -14.01 9.71
CA PHE A 283 5.07 -13.35 8.41
C PHE A 283 3.62 -13.05 8.06
N LEU A 284 3.40 -11.84 7.53
CA LEU A 284 2.21 -11.50 6.76
C LEU A 284 2.64 -11.44 5.29
N ALA A 285 1.81 -11.93 4.36
CA ALA A 285 2.13 -11.87 2.95
C ALA A 285 0.96 -11.35 2.11
N ALA A 286 1.26 -10.50 1.13
CA ALA A 286 0.30 -10.02 0.13
C ALA A 286 0.91 -10.08 -1.27
N PHE A 287 0.16 -10.62 -2.22
CA PHE A 287 0.59 -10.82 -3.61
C PHE A 287 -0.28 -9.98 -4.54
N VAL A 288 0.31 -9.43 -5.60
CA VAL A 288 -0.39 -8.62 -6.62
C VAL A 288 -0.65 -9.44 -7.88
N SER A 289 0.16 -10.45 -8.14
CA SER A 289 -0.02 -11.37 -9.26
C SER A 289 -1.19 -12.30 -8.99
N ARG A 290 -2.23 -12.23 -9.82
CA ARG A 290 -3.36 -13.18 -9.77
C ARG A 290 -2.88 -14.63 -9.91
N VAL A 291 -1.87 -14.89 -10.76
CA VAL A 291 -1.39 -16.25 -11.02
C VAL A 291 -0.66 -16.87 -9.82
N ASN A 292 -0.10 -16.06 -8.92
CA ASN A 292 0.58 -16.56 -7.71
C ASN A 292 -0.41 -16.98 -6.62
N GLN A 293 -1.67 -16.54 -6.70
CA GLN A 293 -2.61 -16.59 -5.57
C GLN A 293 -2.96 -18.02 -5.15
N HIS A 294 -3.08 -18.95 -6.10
CA HIS A 294 -3.34 -20.35 -5.76
C HIS A 294 -2.16 -20.99 -5.03
N GLU A 295 -0.95 -20.85 -5.58
CA GLU A 295 0.27 -21.41 -5.02
C GLU A 295 0.54 -20.88 -3.60
N VAL A 296 0.46 -19.56 -3.40
CA VAL A 296 0.66 -18.98 -2.05
C VAL A 296 -0.44 -19.39 -1.07
N THR A 297 -1.67 -19.60 -1.53
CA THR A 297 -2.75 -20.11 -0.67
C THR A 297 -2.44 -21.52 -0.19
N VAL A 298 -1.96 -22.40 -1.09
CA VAL A 298 -1.54 -23.76 -0.73
C VAL A 298 -0.31 -23.74 0.18
N ALA A 299 0.68 -22.88 -0.08
CA ALA A 299 1.85 -22.72 0.77
C ALA A 299 1.43 -22.28 2.19
N THR A 300 0.53 -21.30 2.29
CA THR A 300 0.02 -20.79 3.57
C THR A 300 -0.62 -21.90 4.42
N ASN A 301 -1.30 -22.87 3.81
CA ASN A 301 -1.87 -24.02 4.52
C ASN A 301 -0.81 -24.87 5.26
N LYS A 302 0.45 -24.80 4.85
CA LYS A 302 1.53 -25.63 5.38
C LYS A 302 2.29 -24.97 6.55
N PHE A 303 2.17 -23.66 6.74
CA PHE A 303 3.00 -22.91 7.68
C PHE A 303 2.18 -22.04 8.62
N ARG A 304 2.21 -22.37 9.91
CA ARG A 304 1.45 -21.65 10.96
C ARG A 304 1.99 -20.25 11.27
N ASN A 305 3.22 -19.96 10.85
CA ASN A 305 3.85 -18.65 11.00
C ASN A 305 3.68 -17.75 9.76
N LEU A 306 2.86 -18.16 8.79
CA LEU A 306 2.51 -17.38 7.60
C LEU A 306 1.02 -17.04 7.62
N HIS A 307 0.69 -15.77 7.46
CA HIS A 307 -0.67 -15.29 7.25
C HIS A 307 -0.77 -14.54 5.92
N LEU A 308 -1.47 -15.13 4.95
CA LEU A 308 -1.83 -14.45 3.72
C LEU A 308 -2.92 -13.42 4.01
N TYR A 309 -2.89 -12.24 3.40
CA TYR A 309 -3.93 -11.23 3.63
C TYR A 309 -4.26 -10.40 2.38
N GLY A 310 -5.53 -9.99 2.28
CA GLY A 310 -6.04 -9.00 1.34
C GLY A 310 -6.00 -9.39 -0.15
N CYS A 311 -6.53 -8.50 -0.97
CA CYS A 311 -6.48 -8.55 -2.42
C CYS A 311 -5.75 -7.29 -2.91
N ARG A 312 -4.42 -7.37 -3.06
CA ARG A 312 -3.57 -6.17 -3.20
C ARG A 312 -3.65 -5.61 -4.63
N TRP A 313 -3.86 -4.29 -4.74
CA TRP A 313 -3.66 -3.50 -5.96
C TRP A 313 -4.41 -4.05 -7.18
N TYR A 314 -3.71 -4.62 -8.16
CA TYR A 314 -4.33 -5.19 -9.37
C TYR A 314 -5.29 -6.37 -9.06
N CYS A 315 -5.13 -7.02 -7.90
CA CYS A 315 -6.10 -8.00 -7.40
C CYS A 315 -7.34 -7.37 -6.73
N ASN A 316 -7.37 -6.06 -6.50
CA ASN A 316 -8.49 -5.34 -5.86
C ASN A 316 -9.60 -4.99 -6.87
N ASN A 317 -10.06 -5.99 -7.62
CA ASN A 317 -11.17 -5.88 -8.56
C ASN A 317 -12.22 -6.94 -8.19
N PRO A 318 -13.53 -6.66 -8.26
CA PRO A 318 -14.57 -7.55 -7.75
C PRO A 318 -14.48 -9.00 -8.23
N SER A 319 -14.18 -9.20 -9.53
CA SER A 319 -14.03 -10.53 -10.12
C SER A 319 -12.87 -11.32 -9.52
N ILE A 320 -11.74 -10.66 -9.23
CA ILE A 320 -10.57 -11.29 -8.63
C ILE A 320 -10.79 -11.49 -7.13
N ILE A 321 -11.32 -10.48 -6.44
CA ILE A 321 -11.63 -10.58 -5.00
C ILE A 321 -12.54 -11.78 -4.73
N GLU A 322 -13.58 -11.98 -5.53
CA GLU A 322 -14.50 -13.12 -5.39
C GLU A 322 -13.74 -14.45 -5.55
N GLU A 323 -12.99 -14.60 -6.63
CA GLU A 323 -12.19 -15.80 -6.90
C GLU A 323 -11.21 -16.11 -5.76
N LEU A 324 -10.41 -15.12 -5.36
CA LEU A 324 -9.39 -15.28 -4.33
C LEU A 324 -10.00 -15.62 -2.98
N THR A 325 -11.12 -14.98 -2.63
CA THR A 325 -11.81 -15.20 -1.36
C THR A 325 -12.37 -16.61 -1.30
N ARG A 326 -13.06 -17.08 -2.36
CA ARG A 326 -13.60 -18.45 -2.41
C ARG A 326 -12.51 -19.50 -2.27
N MET A 327 -11.46 -19.40 -3.10
CA MET A 327 -10.32 -20.31 -3.06
C MET A 327 -9.65 -20.36 -1.68
N ARG A 328 -9.42 -19.20 -1.05
CA ARG A 328 -8.79 -19.14 0.28
C ARG A 328 -9.68 -19.74 1.36
N ILE A 329 -11.00 -19.54 1.31
CA ILE A 329 -11.93 -20.18 2.26
C ILE A 329 -11.92 -21.70 2.07
N GLU A 330 -11.93 -22.17 0.82
CA GLU A 330 -11.92 -23.61 0.50
C GLU A 330 -10.65 -24.32 0.98
N ILE A 331 -9.49 -23.66 0.90
CA ILE A 331 -8.18 -24.26 1.23
C ILE A 331 -7.75 -23.99 2.69
N LEU A 332 -8.00 -22.79 3.21
CA LEU A 332 -7.52 -22.34 4.53
C LEU A 332 -8.60 -22.36 5.61
N HIS A 333 -9.86 -22.64 5.26
CA HIS A 333 -11.02 -22.48 6.14
C HIS A 333 -11.13 -21.03 6.66
N SER A 334 -11.83 -20.82 7.78
CA SER A 334 -12.01 -19.50 8.41
C SER A 334 -10.77 -18.94 9.11
N VAL A 335 -9.58 -19.53 8.90
CA VAL A 335 -8.32 -19.06 9.51
C VAL A 335 -7.73 -17.87 8.72
N HIS A 336 -8.34 -17.54 7.58
CA HIS A 336 -7.94 -16.45 6.68
C HIS A 336 -8.80 -15.19 6.89
N GLU A 337 -8.21 -13.99 6.92
CA GLU A 337 -8.91 -12.70 6.85
C GLU A 337 -9.04 -12.27 5.37
N PRO A 338 -10.23 -12.38 4.74
CA PRO A 338 -10.38 -12.14 3.30
C PRO A 338 -10.13 -10.68 2.90
N ALA A 339 -10.43 -9.76 3.82
CA ALA A 339 -10.16 -8.33 3.80
C ALA A 339 -10.07 -7.84 5.26
N LEU A 340 -9.34 -6.76 5.53
CA LEU A 340 -9.32 -6.11 6.85
C LEU A 340 -10.72 -5.53 7.15
N GLY A 341 -11.63 -6.39 7.62
CA GLY A 341 -13.06 -6.10 7.82
C GLY A 341 -13.85 -7.37 8.20
N ARG A 342 -13.93 -7.63 9.51
CA ARG A 342 -14.57 -8.76 10.24
C ARG A 342 -15.50 -9.75 9.50
N ALA A 343 -15.24 -11.01 9.78
CA ALA A 343 -16.20 -12.12 9.80
C ALA A 343 -17.31 -11.89 10.84
N CYS A 344 -18.58 -11.98 10.40
CA CYS A 344 -19.72 -12.43 11.17
C CYS A 344 -20.65 -13.18 10.21
N THR A 345 -20.82 -14.48 10.43
CA THR A 345 -21.80 -15.34 9.76
C THR A 345 -23.21 -14.83 10.00
N GLY A 346 -23.94 -14.47 8.94
CA GLY A 346 -25.36 -14.15 9.04
C GLY A 346 -25.94 -13.39 7.85
N ARG A 347 -26.55 -14.14 6.92
CA ARG A 347 -27.38 -13.71 5.77
C ARG A 347 -26.67 -12.94 4.65
N ALA A 348 -26.87 -13.46 3.44
CA ALA A 348 -26.45 -12.93 2.17
C ALA A 348 -27.01 -11.51 1.94
N HIS A 349 -26.20 -10.51 2.25
CA HIS A 349 -26.14 -9.24 1.55
C HIS A 349 -24.65 -8.94 1.39
N LEU A 350 -24.16 -8.96 0.15
CA LEU A 350 -22.82 -8.48 -0.19
C LEU A 350 -22.72 -7.02 0.27
N PRO A 351 -21.93 -6.68 1.30
CA PRO A 351 -21.65 -5.30 1.61
C PRO A 351 -20.74 -4.77 0.51
N VAL A 352 -21.11 -3.62 -0.05
CA VAL A 352 -20.22 -2.83 -0.92
C VAL A 352 -19.10 -2.29 -0.02
N GLU A 353 -17.89 -2.82 -0.19
CA GLU A 353 -16.70 -2.33 0.53
C GLU A 353 -16.38 -0.88 0.12
N PRO A 354 -16.10 0.02 1.08
CA PRO A 354 -15.43 1.27 0.76
C PRO A 354 -13.98 0.94 0.39
N LEU A 355 -13.54 1.43 -0.78
CA LEU A 355 -12.16 1.35 -1.24
C LEU A 355 -11.17 1.80 -0.16
N LEU A 356 -10.50 0.84 0.46
CA LEU A 356 -9.18 1.07 1.02
C LEU A 356 -8.19 1.09 -0.15
N LEU A 357 -8.03 2.27 -0.75
CA LEU A 357 -6.97 2.56 -1.71
C LEU A 357 -5.61 2.42 -1.00
N TRP A 358 -5.00 1.25 -1.12
CA TRP A 358 -3.58 1.08 -0.87
C TRP A 358 -2.84 1.68 -2.06
N ALA A 359 -2.39 2.93 -1.95
CA ALA A 359 -1.26 3.40 -2.76
C ALA A 359 -0.03 3.52 -1.86
N GLU A 360 1.07 2.93 -2.30
CA GLU A 360 2.34 3.03 -1.61
C GLU A 360 3.03 4.34 -2.01
N PRO A 361 3.68 5.04 -1.06
CA PRO A 361 4.63 6.08 -1.42
C PRO A 361 5.78 5.45 -2.21
N VAL A 362 6.13 6.02 -3.36
CA VAL A 362 7.41 5.75 -4.01
C VAL A 362 8.38 6.81 -3.48
N THR A 363 9.53 6.34 -2.99
CA THR A 363 10.74 7.15 -2.77
C THR A 363 11.28 7.67 -4.09
#